data_AF-A0A1Q3URG1-F1
#
_entry.id   AF-A0A1Q3URG1-F1
#
_cell.length_a   1.000
_cell.length_b   1.000
_cell.length_c   1.000
_cell.angle_alpha   90.00
_cell.angle_beta   90.00
_cell.angle_gamma   90.00
#
_symmetry.space_group_name_H-M   'P 1'
#
loop_
_entity.id
_entity.type
_entity.pdbx_description
1 polymer ?
#
loop_
_entity_poly.entity_id
_entity_poly.type
_entity_poly.pdbx_seq_one_letter_code
_entity_poly.pdbx_strand_id
1 'polypeptide(L)'
;MDPFSFAADFVQQHFLVPLLFRFDLMQWQESAYGWALFSVYGLAQVALTFAICMPLERWRPIERWPDGRAVMTDVLYTIIARAGLLPLVTFVGFYHAQAWFNGLLLDAGWLPPTLESMVPGLAGQPILAFIVYAIILDFADYWRHRFSHKVGWWYALHSLHHAQRQMTFWSDDRNHILDDLISALWFGVIALLIGISPFQFPLLVLLLRFIE
;
A
#
# COMPACT_ATOMS: atom_id res chain seq x y z
N MET A 1 -5.63 22.80 11.04
CA MET A 1 -5.10 21.43 10.87
C MET A 1 -6.25 20.52 10.54
N ASP A 2 -6.11 19.68 9.51
CA ASP A 2 -7.08 18.62 9.24
C ASP A 2 -7.00 17.54 10.35
N PRO A 3 -8.06 16.74 10.54
CA PRO A 3 -8.12 15.76 11.62
C PRO A 3 -7.04 14.67 11.53
N PHE A 4 -6.53 14.35 10.33
CA PHE A 4 -5.50 13.33 10.14
C PHE A 4 -4.13 13.84 10.58
N SER A 5 -3.78 15.07 10.17
CA SER A 5 -2.56 15.73 10.65
C SER A 5 -2.54 15.90 12.17
N PHE A 6 -3.70 16.21 12.78
CA PHE A 6 -3.82 16.28 14.24
C PHE A 6 -3.55 14.92 14.91
N ALA A 7 -4.15 13.84 14.40
CA ALA A 7 -3.94 12.49 14.95
C ALA A 7 -2.48 12.02 14.76
N ALA A 8 -1.88 12.32 13.61
CA ALA A 8 -0.48 11.99 13.33
C ALA A 8 0.48 12.75 14.27
N ASP A 9 0.23 14.05 14.48
CA ASP A 9 1.01 14.89 15.39
C ASP A 9 0.88 14.41 16.85
N PHE A 10 -0.32 14.00 17.28
CA PHE A 10 -0.53 13.38 18.58
C PHE A 10 0.32 12.10 18.75
N VAL A 11 0.26 11.19 17.77
CA VAL A 11 1.05 9.95 17.77
C VAL A 11 2.55 10.26 17.82
N GLN A 12 2.99 11.25 17.04
CA GLN A 12 4.38 11.65 17.02
C GLN A 12 4.86 12.18 18.37
N GLN A 13 4.18 13.17 18.93
CA GLN A 13 4.62 13.87 20.12
C GLN A 13 4.61 12.97 21.35
N HIS A 14 3.61 12.09 21.47
CA HIS A 14 3.41 11.29 22.67
C HIS A 14 4.07 9.90 22.62
N PHE A 15 4.34 9.37 21.43
CA PHE A 15 4.90 8.01 21.28
C PHE A 15 6.20 8.01 20.48
N LEU A 16 6.20 8.53 19.25
CA LEU A 16 7.36 8.37 18.37
C LEU A 16 8.57 9.18 18.84
N VAL A 17 8.41 10.47 19.12
CA VAL A 17 9.52 11.33 19.59
C VAL A 17 10.15 10.80 20.88
N PRO A 18 9.40 10.43 21.94
CA PRO A 18 9.98 9.83 23.14
C PRO A 18 10.74 8.52 22.87
N LEU A 19 10.23 7.65 22.00
CA LEU A 19 10.89 6.40 21.63
C LEU A 19 12.17 6.67 20.83
N LEU A 20 12.11 7.53 19.82
CA LEU A 20 13.26 7.91 19.02
C LEU A 20 14.34 8.55 19.89
N PHE A 21 13.97 9.41 20.83
CA PHE A 21 14.90 10.01 21.78
C PHE A 21 15.56 8.96 22.68
N ARG A 22 14.77 8.02 23.24
CA ARG A 22 15.29 6.96 24.12
C ARG A 22 16.30 6.04 23.43
N PHE A 23 16.14 5.81 22.13
CA PHE A 23 16.98 4.90 21.35
C PHE A 23 18.05 5.62 20.51
N ASP A 24 18.24 6.94 20.68
CA ASP A 24 19.19 7.75 19.90
C ASP A 24 18.93 7.74 18.39
N LEU A 25 17.64 7.76 18.03
CA LEU A 25 17.13 7.67 16.66
C LEU A 25 16.47 8.98 16.20
N MET A 26 16.79 10.11 16.83
CA MET A 26 16.17 11.42 16.54
C MET A 26 16.35 11.88 15.09
N GLN A 27 17.40 11.40 14.40
CA GLN A 27 17.59 11.61 12.96
C GLN A 27 16.42 11.13 12.08
N TRP A 28 15.59 10.21 12.59
CA TRP A 28 14.43 9.68 11.89
C TRP A 28 13.13 10.42 12.20
N GLN A 29 13.16 11.52 12.97
CA GLN A 29 11.95 12.21 13.42
C GLN A 29 11.07 12.68 12.26
N GLU A 30 11.64 13.23 11.20
CA GLU A 30 10.89 13.72 10.05
C GLU A 30 10.23 12.57 9.27
N SER A 31 10.97 11.48 9.05
CA SER A 31 10.42 10.26 8.45
C SER A 31 9.31 9.66 9.31
N ALA A 32 9.47 9.69 10.64
CA ALA A 32 8.50 9.18 11.60
C ALA A 32 7.17 9.94 11.58
N TYR A 33 7.19 11.26 11.29
CA TYR A 33 5.95 11.99 11.05
C TYR A 33 5.20 11.45 9.84
N GLY A 34 5.92 11.29 8.73
CA GLY A 34 5.37 10.69 7.52
C GLY A 34 4.77 9.32 7.77
N TRP A 35 5.43 8.50 8.61
CA TRP A 35 4.92 7.19 9.03
C TRP A 35 3.64 7.28 9.84
N ALA A 36 3.59 8.18 10.82
CA ALA A 36 2.40 8.39 11.64
C ALA A 36 1.21 8.83 10.77
N LEU A 37 1.44 9.80 9.89
CA LEU A 37 0.41 10.35 9.01
C LEU A 37 -0.11 9.30 8.02
N PHE A 38 0.80 8.54 7.40
CA PHE A 38 0.41 7.44 6.53
C PHE A 38 -0.40 6.37 7.27
N SER A 39 0.05 5.97 8.47
CA SER A 39 -0.66 4.97 9.28
C SER A 39 -2.06 5.46 9.65
N VAL A 40 -2.21 6.74 9.97
CA VAL A 40 -3.50 7.38 10.24
C VAL A 40 -4.40 7.35 9.00
N TYR A 41 -3.89 7.67 7.82
CA TYR A 41 -4.66 7.57 6.57
C TYR A 41 -5.08 6.13 6.25
N GLY A 42 -4.18 5.16 6.39
CA GLY A 42 -4.49 3.75 6.18
C GLY A 42 -5.57 3.24 7.15
N LEU A 43 -5.43 3.56 8.45
CA LEU A 43 -6.44 3.22 9.45
C LEU A 43 -7.78 3.89 9.17
N ALA A 44 -7.77 5.16 8.74
CA ALA A 44 -8.98 5.88 8.39
C ALA A 44 -9.67 5.31 7.15
N GLN A 45 -8.92 4.95 6.11
CA GLN A 45 -9.44 4.28 4.93
C GLN A 45 -10.10 2.96 5.32
N VAL A 46 -9.39 2.13 6.09
CA VAL A 46 -9.94 0.87 6.59
C VAL A 46 -11.20 1.13 7.40
N ALA A 47 -11.19 2.04 8.36
CA ALA A 47 -12.38 2.38 9.14
C ALA A 47 -13.56 2.87 8.27
N LEU A 48 -13.29 3.68 7.24
CA LEU A 48 -14.30 4.18 6.31
C LEU A 48 -14.90 3.04 5.47
N THR A 49 -14.04 2.18 4.92
CA THR A 49 -14.42 0.99 4.18
C THR A 49 -15.31 0.07 5.04
N PHE A 50 -14.90 -0.18 6.30
CA PHE A 50 -15.72 -0.91 7.27
C PHE A 50 -17.07 -0.20 7.51
N ALA A 51 -17.06 1.11 7.72
CA ALA A 51 -18.25 1.90 8.03
C ALA A 51 -19.25 1.98 6.85
N ILE A 52 -18.79 1.84 5.61
CA ILE A 52 -19.65 1.83 4.41
C ILE A 52 -20.11 0.41 4.09
N CYS A 53 -19.18 -0.53 3.96
CA CYS A 53 -19.49 -1.85 3.42
C CYS A 53 -20.22 -2.75 4.43
N MET A 54 -19.90 -2.68 5.72
CA MET A 54 -20.59 -3.51 6.72
C MET A 54 -22.09 -3.19 6.84
N PRO A 55 -22.54 -1.91 6.90
CA PRO A 55 -23.97 -1.61 6.89
C PRO A 55 -24.66 -2.03 5.60
N LEU A 56 -24.01 -1.86 4.44
CA LEU A 56 -24.57 -2.28 3.15
C LEU A 56 -24.76 -3.79 3.09
N GLU A 57 -23.75 -4.55 3.51
CA GLU A 57 -23.80 -6.02 3.58
C GLU A 57 -24.88 -6.50 4.55
N ARG A 58 -25.09 -5.81 5.68
CA ARG A 58 -26.19 -6.12 6.62
C ARG A 58 -27.57 -5.72 6.10
N TRP A 59 -27.68 -4.63 5.34
CA TRP A 59 -28.96 -4.13 4.84
C TRP A 59 -29.48 -4.93 3.65
N ARG A 60 -28.59 -5.23 2.70
CA ARG A 60 -28.92 -5.96 1.47
C ARG A 60 -27.83 -7.02 1.19
N PRO A 61 -27.78 -8.11 1.99
CA PRO A 61 -26.80 -9.17 1.77
C PRO A 61 -27.07 -9.84 0.42
N ILE A 62 -26.05 -9.91 -0.43
CA ILE A 62 -26.09 -10.64 -1.70
C ILE A 62 -26.17 -12.14 -1.45
N GLU A 63 -25.40 -12.61 -0.47
CA GLU A 63 -25.38 -14.01 -0.04
C GLU A 63 -25.61 -14.09 1.48
N ARG A 64 -26.26 -15.16 1.94
CA ARG A 64 -26.51 -15.44 3.36
C ARG A 64 -25.83 -16.74 3.75
N TRP A 65 -25.02 -16.72 4.80
CA TRP A 65 -24.25 -17.89 5.23
C TRP A 65 -24.65 -18.33 6.64
N PRO A 66 -24.70 -19.65 6.92
CA PRO A 66 -25.04 -20.18 8.23
C PRO A 66 -23.87 -20.16 9.24
N ASP A 67 -22.62 -20.07 8.78
CA ASP A 67 -21.41 -20.03 9.64
C ASP A 67 -20.58 -18.77 9.34
N GLY A 68 -20.28 -17.98 10.37
CA GLY A 68 -19.50 -16.74 10.28
C GLY A 68 -18.00 -16.91 10.55
N ARG A 69 -17.51 -18.12 10.86
CA ARG A 69 -16.08 -18.35 11.14
C ARG A 69 -15.17 -18.03 9.95
N ALA A 70 -15.63 -18.31 8.73
CA ALA A 70 -14.88 -17.99 7.51
C ALA A 70 -14.68 -16.46 7.38
N VAL A 71 -15.73 -15.68 7.65
CA VAL A 71 -15.72 -14.21 7.64
C VAL A 71 -14.67 -13.65 8.60
N MET A 72 -14.56 -14.20 9.80
CA MET A 72 -13.56 -13.74 10.78
C MET A 72 -12.13 -13.96 10.27
N THR A 73 -11.89 -15.04 9.54
CA THR A 73 -10.60 -15.29 8.90
C THR A 73 -10.32 -14.21 7.88
N ASP A 74 -11.28 -13.89 7.02
CA ASP A 74 -11.12 -12.90 5.96
C ASP A 74 -10.92 -11.48 6.51
N VAL A 75 -11.59 -11.13 7.62
CA VAL A 75 -11.36 -9.88 8.36
C VAL A 75 -9.92 -9.81 8.88
N LEU A 76 -9.38 -10.90 9.45
CA LEU A 76 -7.99 -10.92 9.94
C LEU A 76 -6.99 -10.75 8.79
N TYR A 77 -7.19 -11.43 7.65
CA TYR A 77 -6.36 -11.25 6.46
C TYR A 77 -6.42 -9.80 5.96
N THR A 78 -7.62 -9.22 5.89
CA THR A 78 -7.83 -7.83 5.49
C THR A 78 -7.11 -6.85 6.41
N ILE A 79 -7.22 -7.02 7.73
CA ILE A 79 -6.52 -6.17 8.70
C ILE A 79 -5.01 -6.29 8.52
N ILE A 80 -4.46 -7.50 8.36
CA ILE A 80 -3.01 -7.69 8.17
C ILE A 80 -2.54 -7.04 6.85
N ALA A 81 -3.28 -7.24 5.77
CA ALA A 81 -2.93 -6.80 4.42
C ALA A 81 -3.13 -5.28 4.19
N ARG A 82 -4.17 -4.69 4.80
CA ARG A 82 -4.56 -3.27 4.58
C ARG A 82 -4.18 -2.34 5.74
N ALA A 83 -4.28 -2.80 6.99
CA ALA A 83 -4.00 -1.97 8.19
C ALA A 83 -2.75 -2.40 8.97
N GLY A 84 -2.19 -3.57 8.65
CA GLY A 84 -1.21 -4.25 9.47
C GLY A 84 0.23 -3.87 9.16
N LEU A 85 1.13 -4.78 9.51
CA LEU A 85 2.57 -4.59 9.34
C LEU A 85 3.01 -4.47 7.87
N LEU A 86 2.23 -5.02 6.94
CA LEU A 86 2.67 -5.21 5.55
C LEU A 86 2.78 -3.89 4.77
N PRO A 87 1.81 -2.95 4.82
CA PRO A 87 2.00 -1.60 4.25
C PRO A 87 3.18 -0.84 4.88
N LEU A 88 3.37 -0.97 6.19
CA LEU A 88 4.48 -0.30 6.89
C LEU A 88 5.84 -0.84 6.43
N VAL A 89 5.99 -2.17 6.40
CA VAL A 89 7.22 -2.83 5.94
C VAL A 89 7.49 -2.52 4.47
N THR A 90 6.45 -2.54 3.63
CA THR A 90 6.58 -2.22 2.20
C THR A 90 7.02 -0.78 2.00
N PHE A 91 6.45 0.17 2.75
CA PHE A 91 6.83 1.57 2.68
C PHE A 91 8.27 1.81 3.16
N VAL A 92 8.65 1.28 4.33
CA VAL A 92 10.02 1.40 4.86
C VAL A 92 11.02 0.76 3.91
N GLY A 93 10.71 -0.45 3.43
CA GLY A 93 11.51 -1.15 2.44
C GLY A 93 11.68 -0.33 1.16
N PHE A 94 10.60 0.24 0.64
CA PHE A 94 10.63 1.09 -0.56
C PHE A 94 11.46 2.36 -0.34
N TYR A 95 11.26 3.08 0.76
CA TYR A 95 12.00 4.30 1.09
C TYR A 95 13.51 4.04 1.11
N HIS A 96 13.95 2.99 1.82
CA HIS A 96 15.37 2.64 1.89
C HIS A 96 15.91 2.14 0.56
N ALA A 97 15.15 1.30 -0.15
CA ALA A 97 15.54 0.81 -1.48
C ALA A 97 15.70 1.98 -2.47
N GLN A 98 14.82 2.97 -2.41
CA GLN A 98 14.91 4.15 -3.25
C GLN A 98 16.10 5.03 -2.89
N ALA A 99 16.33 5.32 -1.60
CA ALA A 99 17.46 6.11 -1.17
C ALA A 99 18.78 5.46 -1.62
N TRP A 100 18.89 4.14 -1.45
CA TRP A 100 20.04 3.36 -1.91
C TRP A 100 20.20 3.37 -3.43
N PHE A 101 19.12 3.10 -4.17
CA PHE A 101 19.15 3.06 -5.64
C PHE A 101 19.51 4.42 -6.25
N ASN A 102 18.92 5.50 -5.73
CA ASN A 102 19.24 6.86 -6.15
C ASN A 102 20.69 7.22 -5.84
N GLY A 103 21.21 6.81 -4.68
CA GLY A 103 22.61 6.95 -4.32
C GLY A 103 23.54 6.28 -5.32
N LEU A 104 23.26 5.02 -5.68
CA LEU A 104 24.05 4.29 -6.68
C LEU A 104 24.05 4.97 -8.05
N LEU A 105 22.91 5.49 -8.49
CA LEU A 105 22.82 6.20 -9.77
C LEU A 105 23.67 7.48 -9.75
N LEU A 106 23.55 8.27 -8.68
CA LEU A 106 24.31 9.51 -8.51
C LEU A 106 25.82 9.25 -8.43
N ASP A 107 26.25 8.22 -7.69
CA ASP A 107 27.65 7.80 -7.61
C ASP A 107 28.20 7.38 -8.98
N ALA A 108 27.35 6.79 -9.83
CA ALA A 108 27.67 6.43 -11.21
C ALA A 108 27.54 7.60 -12.21
N GLY A 109 27.20 8.81 -11.75
CA GLY A 109 27.04 10.01 -12.58
C GLY A 109 25.71 10.13 -13.31
N TRP A 110 24.73 9.30 -12.96
CA TRP A 110 23.38 9.32 -13.51
C TRP A 110 22.41 10.06 -12.60
N LEU A 111 21.50 10.82 -13.20
CA LEU A 111 20.38 11.42 -12.48
C LEU A 111 19.33 10.33 -12.19
N PRO A 112 18.82 10.23 -10.94
CA PRO A 112 17.71 9.35 -10.62
C PRO A 112 16.53 9.59 -11.55
N PRO A 113 15.93 8.52 -12.11
CA PRO A 113 14.81 8.66 -13.02
C PRO A 113 13.60 9.23 -12.27
N THR A 114 12.92 10.18 -12.89
CA THR A 114 11.53 10.52 -12.54
C THR A 114 10.67 10.60 -13.80
N LEU A 115 9.39 10.30 -13.69
CA LEU A 115 8.49 10.35 -14.83
C LEU A 115 8.43 11.73 -15.47
N GLU A 116 8.51 12.80 -14.67
CA GLU A 116 8.53 14.18 -15.14
C GLU A 116 9.83 14.53 -15.88
N SER A 117 10.94 13.86 -15.55
CA SER A 117 12.21 13.99 -16.29
C SER A 117 12.18 13.23 -17.62
N MET A 118 11.48 12.09 -17.67
CA MET A 118 11.34 11.25 -18.87
C MET A 118 10.32 11.81 -19.85
N VAL A 119 9.26 12.44 -19.34
CA VAL A 119 8.15 13.00 -20.13
C VAL A 119 8.02 14.49 -19.78
N PRO A 120 8.70 15.39 -20.53
CA PRO A 120 8.73 16.82 -20.21
C PRO A 120 7.36 17.49 -20.11
N GLY A 121 6.34 16.95 -20.78
CA GLY A 121 4.96 17.45 -20.70
C GLY A 121 4.30 17.31 -19.32
N LEU A 122 4.84 16.44 -18.45
CA LEU A 122 4.37 16.26 -17.08
C LEU A 122 5.04 17.21 -16.09
N ALA A 123 6.13 17.87 -16.48
CA ALA A 123 6.83 18.81 -15.61
C ALA A 123 5.89 19.96 -15.19
N GLY A 124 5.79 20.20 -13.88
CA GLY A 124 4.90 21.22 -13.32
C GLY A 124 3.42 20.83 -13.23
N GLN A 125 3.05 19.60 -13.60
CA GLN A 125 1.67 19.10 -13.53
C GLN A 125 1.54 17.94 -12.52
N PRO A 126 1.60 18.20 -11.20
CA PRO A 126 1.67 17.14 -10.18
C PRO A 126 0.46 16.21 -10.17
N ILE A 127 -0.75 16.75 -10.44
CA ILE A 127 -1.98 15.93 -10.50
C ILE A 127 -1.94 15.01 -11.72
N LEU A 128 -1.52 15.52 -12.88
CA LEU A 128 -1.42 14.72 -14.09
C LEU A 128 -0.35 13.63 -13.93
N ALA A 129 0.82 13.97 -13.40
CA ALA A 129 1.86 13.00 -13.09
C ALA A 129 1.35 11.91 -12.15
N PHE A 130 0.62 12.28 -11.10
CA PHE A 130 -0.03 11.34 -10.18
C PHE A 130 -1.01 10.38 -10.88
N ILE A 131 -1.86 10.89 -11.77
CA ILE A 131 -2.77 10.06 -12.56
C ILE A 131 -1.99 9.10 -13.47
N VAL A 132 -0.93 9.57 -14.13
CA VAL A 132 -0.11 8.73 -14.99
C VAL A 132 0.62 7.66 -14.18
N TYR A 133 1.12 7.98 -12.98
CA TYR A 133 1.68 6.98 -12.06
C TYR A 133 0.63 5.90 -11.74
N ALA A 134 -0.60 6.28 -11.41
CA ALA A 134 -1.67 5.31 -11.12
C ALA A 134 -1.95 4.40 -12.32
N ILE A 135 -2.03 4.94 -13.55
CA ILE A 135 -2.25 4.17 -14.78
C ILE A 135 -1.11 3.18 -15.03
N ILE A 136 0.15 3.61 -14.85
CA ILE A 136 1.31 2.73 -15.03
C ILE A 136 1.29 1.58 -14.02
N LEU A 137 0.98 1.88 -12.76
CA LEU A 137 0.90 0.88 -11.70
C LEU A 137 -0.27 -0.10 -11.91
N ASP A 138 -1.44 0.38 -12.30
CA ASP A 138 -2.60 -0.45 -12.68
C ASP A 138 -2.26 -1.41 -13.84
N PHE A 139 -1.63 -0.87 -14.90
CA PHE A 139 -1.16 -1.70 -16.01
C PHE A 139 -0.10 -2.73 -15.58
N ALA A 140 0.79 -2.35 -14.66
CA ALA A 140 1.76 -3.28 -14.11
C ALA A 140 1.10 -4.38 -13.27
N ASP A 141 0.04 -4.05 -12.52
CA ASP A 141 -0.72 -5.01 -11.74
C ASP A 141 -1.45 -6.03 -12.63
N TYR A 142 -2.05 -5.55 -13.73
CA TYR A 142 -2.66 -6.42 -14.73
C TYR A 142 -1.70 -7.54 -15.18
N TRP A 143 -0.44 -7.20 -15.48
CA TRP A 143 0.55 -8.18 -15.88
C TRP A 143 0.97 -9.10 -14.74
N ARG A 144 1.18 -8.55 -13.53
CA ARG A 144 1.45 -9.34 -12.33
C ARG A 144 0.36 -10.40 -12.12
N HIS A 145 -0.90 -9.98 -12.11
CA HIS A 145 -2.05 -10.87 -11.98
C HIS A 145 -2.11 -11.91 -13.13
N ARG A 146 -1.86 -11.49 -14.37
CA ARG A 146 -1.81 -12.43 -15.49
C ARG A 146 -0.70 -13.48 -15.33
N PHE A 147 0.45 -13.11 -14.77
CA PHE A 147 1.54 -14.04 -14.50
C PHE A 147 1.23 -14.97 -13.32
N SER A 148 0.56 -14.48 -12.28
CA SER A 148 0.12 -15.32 -11.15
C SER A 148 -0.82 -16.43 -11.62
N HIS A 149 -1.65 -16.18 -12.63
CA HIS A 149 -2.51 -17.18 -13.25
C HIS A 149 -1.79 -18.15 -14.21
N LYS A 150 -0.63 -17.77 -14.76
CA LYS A 150 0.05 -18.55 -15.81
C LYS A 150 1.17 -19.43 -15.27
N VAL A 151 1.84 -19.01 -14.20
CA VAL A 151 3.03 -19.69 -13.66
C VAL A 151 2.62 -20.65 -12.54
N GLY A 152 2.89 -21.95 -12.69
CA GLY A 152 2.34 -22.98 -11.80
C GLY A 152 2.57 -22.79 -10.30
N TRP A 153 3.80 -22.44 -9.88
CA TRP A 153 4.10 -22.21 -8.45
C TRP A 153 3.45 -20.93 -7.93
N TRP A 154 3.36 -19.89 -8.77
CA TRP A 154 2.72 -18.63 -8.39
C TRP A 154 1.21 -18.81 -8.32
N TYR A 155 0.62 -19.57 -9.26
CA TYR A 155 -0.77 -19.96 -9.21
C TYR A 155 -1.10 -20.75 -7.95
N ALA A 156 -0.20 -21.63 -7.46
CA ALA A 156 -0.42 -22.33 -6.20
C ALA A 156 -0.62 -21.35 -5.02
N LEU A 157 0.14 -20.25 -4.98
CA LEU A 157 -0.04 -19.17 -3.99
C LEU A 157 -1.33 -18.39 -4.26
N HIS A 158 -1.54 -17.98 -5.51
CA HIS A 158 -2.63 -17.12 -5.93
C HIS A 158 -4.00 -17.83 -5.88
N SER A 159 -4.03 -19.16 -5.95
CA SER A 159 -5.26 -19.95 -5.88
C SER A 159 -6.00 -19.80 -4.55
N LEU A 160 -5.33 -19.32 -3.49
CA LEU A 160 -5.97 -19.02 -2.20
C LEU A 160 -7.00 -17.90 -2.32
N HIS A 161 -6.71 -16.89 -3.15
CA HIS A 161 -7.65 -15.81 -3.47
C HIS A 161 -8.91 -16.37 -4.14
N HIS A 162 -8.74 -17.31 -5.07
CA HIS A 162 -9.84 -17.99 -5.77
C HIS A 162 -10.52 -19.09 -4.94
N ALA A 163 -9.96 -19.48 -3.78
CA ALA A 163 -10.52 -20.55 -2.96
C ALA A 163 -11.75 -20.12 -2.16
N GLN A 164 -12.07 -18.82 -2.18
CA GLN A 164 -13.20 -18.28 -1.45
C GLN A 164 -14.52 -18.78 -2.03
N ARG A 165 -15.39 -19.29 -1.14
CA ARG A 165 -16.70 -19.86 -1.50
C ARG A 165 -17.88 -19.01 -1.09
N GLN A 166 -17.64 -18.02 -0.23
CA GLN A 166 -18.64 -17.11 0.30
C GLN A 166 -18.29 -15.72 -0.18
N MET A 167 -19.23 -15.05 -0.84
CA MET A 167 -19.04 -13.68 -1.33
C MET A 167 -19.34 -12.70 -0.20
N THR A 168 -18.30 -12.33 0.53
CA THR A 168 -18.32 -11.34 1.60
C THR A 168 -17.57 -10.08 1.17
N PHE A 169 -17.80 -8.96 1.84
CA PHE A 169 -16.97 -7.76 1.61
C PHE A 169 -15.46 -8.03 1.81
N TRP A 170 -15.10 -8.99 2.66
CA TRP A 170 -13.73 -9.34 3.04
C TRP A 170 -13.04 -10.32 2.09
N SER A 171 -13.78 -10.80 1.09
CA SER A 171 -13.37 -11.95 0.27
C SER A 171 -12.19 -11.67 -0.63
N ASP A 172 -11.92 -10.39 -0.88
CA ASP A 172 -10.89 -9.93 -1.80
C ASP A 172 -9.47 -10.13 -1.23
N ASP A 173 -9.27 -9.87 0.06
CA ASP A 173 -7.93 -9.83 0.67
C ASP A 173 -7.40 -11.20 1.09
N ARG A 174 -8.00 -12.32 0.65
CA ARG A 174 -7.57 -13.67 1.03
C ARG A 174 -6.37 -14.15 0.21
N ASN A 175 -5.24 -13.48 0.40
CA ASN A 175 -4.01 -13.80 -0.32
C ASN A 175 -3.00 -14.55 0.56
N HIS A 176 -2.12 -15.31 -0.08
CA HIS A 176 -0.98 -15.89 0.60
C HIS A 176 0.05 -14.78 0.87
N ILE A 177 0.67 -14.74 2.06
CA ILE A 177 1.64 -13.69 2.43
C ILE A 177 2.78 -13.53 1.41
N LEU A 178 3.26 -14.66 0.86
CA LEU A 178 4.25 -14.61 -0.22
C LEU A 178 3.72 -13.97 -1.52
N ASP A 179 2.44 -14.15 -1.84
CA ASP A 179 1.82 -13.48 -2.99
C ASP A 179 1.74 -11.97 -2.76
N ASP A 180 1.37 -11.56 -1.54
CA ASP A 180 1.39 -10.15 -1.13
C ASP A 180 2.81 -9.54 -1.17
N LEU A 181 3.83 -10.29 -0.75
CA LEU A 181 5.22 -9.85 -0.82
C LEU A 181 5.71 -9.73 -2.26
N ILE A 182 5.36 -10.67 -3.14
CA ILE A 182 5.66 -10.59 -4.57
C ILE A 182 4.99 -9.36 -5.17
N SER A 183 3.73 -9.09 -4.81
CA SER A 183 3.02 -7.89 -5.22
C SER A 183 3.75 -6.63 -4.75
N ALA A 184 4.07 -6.53 -3.45
CA ALA A 184 4.81 -5.40 -2.90
C ALA A 184 6.16 -5.15 -3.60
N LEU A 185 6.92 -6.21 -3.89
CA LEU A 185 8.18 -6.12 -4.64
C LEU A 185 7.96 -5.69 -6.09
N TRP A 186 6.93 -6.21 -6.75
CA TRP A 186 6.57 -5.86 -8.12
C TRP A 186 6.26 -4.37 -8.23
N PHE A 187 5.33 -3.87 -7.39
CA PHE A 187 4.99 -2.44 -7.33
C PHE A 187 6.20 -1.59 -6.94
N GLY A 188 6.99 -2.03 -5.96
CA GLY A 188 8.19 -1.32 -5.52
C GLY A 188 9.21 -1.15 -6.66
N VAL A 189 9.51 -2.20 -7.42
CA VAL A 189 10.43 -2.13 -8.56
C VAL A 189 9.92 -1.15 -9.62
N ILE A 190 8.65 -1.23 -10.00
CA ILE A 190 8.08 -0.31 -11.00
C ILE A 190 8.13 1.14 -10.49
N ALA A 191 7.77 1.37 -9.22
CA ALA A 191 7.80 2.67 -8.59
C ALA A 191 9.21 3.26 -8.51
N LEU A 192 10.24 2.43 -8.30
CA LEU A 192 11.65 2.85 -8.36
C LEU A 192 12.05 3.29 -9.77
N LEU A 193 11.66 2.51 -10.79
CA LEU A 193 12.05 2.77 -12.18
C LEU A 193 11.44 4.05 -12.74
N ILE A 194 10.23 4.40 -12.32
CA ILE A 194 9.53 5.63 -12.76
C ILE A 194 9.69 6.80 -11.77
N GLY A 195 10.41 6.59 -10.66
CA GLY A 195 10.76 7.64 -9.72
C GLY A 195 9.62 8.17 -8.86
N ILE A 196 8.66 7.32 -8.48
CA ILE A 196 7.57 7.75 -7.58
C ILE A 196 8.17 8.19 -6.25
N SER A 197 7.83 9.40 -5.80
CA SER A 197 8.22 9.90 -4.48
C SER A 197 7.73 8.95 -3.37
N PRO A 198 8.52 8.68 -2.31
CA PRO A 198 8.09 7.80 -1.24
C PRO A 198 6.74 8.24 -0.67
N PHE A 199 6.51 9.53 -0.48
CA PHE A 199 5.25 10.01 0.08
C PHE A 199 4.04 9.83 -0.86
N GLN A 200 4.26 9.68 -2.17
CA GLN A 200 3.20 9.41 -3.15
C GLN A 200 2.92 7.92 -3.33
N PHE A 201 3.93 7.06 -3.16
CA PHE A 201 3.80 5.63 -3.42
C PHE A 201 2.69 4.96 -2.60
N PRO A 202 2.61 5.14 -1.27
CA PRO A 202 1.53 4.58 -0.50
C PRO A 202 0.17 5.16 -0.86
N LEU A 203 0.08 6.45 -1.19
CA LEU A 203 -1.18 7.07 -1.62
C LEU A 203 -1.70 6.44 -2.92
N LEU A 204 -0.80 6.14 -3.87
CA LEU A 204 -1.13 5.43 -5.11
C LEU A 204 -1.60 4.01 -4.84
N VAL A 205 -0.89 3.27 -3.99
CA VAL A 205 -1.27 1.90 -3.61
C VAL A 205 -2.64 1.89 -2.93
N LEU A 206 -2.90 2.84 -2.02
CA LEU A 206 -4.19 2.99 -1.34
C LEU A 206 -5.32 3.33 -2.31
N LEU A 207 -5.06 4.19 -3.31
CA LEU A 207 -6.02 4.55 -4.34
C LEU A 207 -6.38 3.35 -5.23
N LEU A 208 -5.39 2.61 -5.72
CA LEU A 208 -5.61 1.46 -6.59
C LEU A 208 -6.42 0.38 -5.87
N ARG A 209 -6.06 0.04 -4.63
CA ARG A 209 -6.80 -0.89 -3.77
C ARG A 209 -8.22 -0.44 -3.37
N PHE A 210 -8.55 0.84 -3.57
CA PHE A 210 -9.89 1.35 -3.35
C PHE A 210 -10.76 1.24 -4.61
N ILE A 211 -10.12 1.26 -5.80
CA ILE A 211 -10.79 1.16 -7.09
C ILE A 211 -11.05 -0.32 -7.45
N GLU A 212 -10.10 -1.18 -7.13
CA GLU A 212 -10.22 -2.66 -7.20
C GLU A 212 -11.22 -3.19 -6.15
#